data_AF-A0A126Z284-F1
#
_entry.id   AF-A0A126Z284-F1
#
_cell.length_a   1.000
_cell.length_b   1.000
_cell.length_c   1.000
_cell.angle_alpha   90.00
_cell.angle_beta   90.00
_cell.angle_gamma   90.00
#
_symmetry.space_group_name_H-M   'P 1'
#
loop_
_entity.id
_entity.type
_entity.pdbx_description
1 polymer ?
#
loop_
_entity_poly.entity_id
_entity_poly.type
_entity_poly.pdbx_seq_one_letter_code
_entity_poly.pdbx_strand_id
1 'polypeptide(L)'
;MNPAERAQLVAVAAAITRQLPGASLGFRESDYGTDAGEVLVFRVGPARTIELLADSTGWFAAIGDGPQLTSIALADRRAEALGFGASASPDEVAAAFVGVVRRQVQADPGAADSGLVTALAMTPSFAPTQPTWPSPPRPRRSFVITLASVVAAVLLAAGLAGGFAWGAASHGSTSSAAGNSSGSSPGNGSDSSGDGFTGTTPVTSLKVGNCFDSADAIDSSDKIRPTACTQSHDSEVFAVVTVPNTTDGSGRLTYDQADELCFAQFAPYVGDSYNDSGVDFDVFTPSSTAFEAGDRSAYCYIELDDPLKKSVKGSGL
;
A
#
# COMPACT_ATOMS: atom_id res chain seq x y z
N MET A 1 14.43 -7.93 -23.04
CA MET A 1 15.55 -8.68 -22.43
C MET A 1 16.62 -9.05 -23.46
N ASN A 2 17.91 -8.90 -23.15
CA ASN A 2 19.04 -9.38 -23.96
C ASN A 2 19.18 -10.93 -23.82
N PRO A 3 19.53 -11.68 -24.89
CA PRO A 3 19.84 -13.12 -24.80
C PRO A 3 20.74 -13.56 -23.63
N ALA A 4 21.71 -12.73 -23.23
CA ALA A 4 22.60 -13.02 -22.11
C ALA A 4 21.87 -13.01 -20.75
N GLU A 5 21.00 -12.04 -20.54
CA GLU A 5 20.17 -11.92 -19.33
C GLU A 5 19.19 -13.10 -19.25
N ARG A 6 18.59 -13.46 -20.39
CA ARG A 6 17.70 -14.63 -20.48
C ARG A 6 18.42 -15.93 -20.15
N ALA A 7 19.65 -16.10 -20.63
CA ALA A 7 20.47 -17.26 -20.30
C ALA A 7 20.80 -17.33 -18.80
N GLN A 8 21.04 -16.18 -18.15
CA GLN A 8 21.26 -16.10 -16.71
C GLN A 8 20.00 -16.50 -15.94
N LEU A 9 18.82 -16.01 -16.33
CA LEU A 9 17.55 -16.37 -15.70
C LEU A 9 17.22 -17.86 -15.84
N VAL A 10 17.49 -18.46 -17.01
CA VAL A 10 17.35 -19.91 -17.24
C VAL A 10 18.33 -20.71 -16.37
N ALA A 11 19.56 -20.23 -16.19
CA ALA A 11 20.53 -20.87 -15.32
C ALA A 11 20.10 -20.83 -13.84
N VAL A 12 19.50 -19.72 -13.40
CA VAL A 12 18.93 -19.59 -12.05
C VAL A 12 17.74 -20.54 -11.88
N ALA A 13 16.84 -20.62 -12.86
CA ALA A 13 15.73 -21.57 -12.83
C ALA A 13 16.21 -23.02 -12.65
N ALA A 14 17.24 -23.42 -13.42
CA ALA A 14 17.84 -24.74 -13.28
C ALA A 14 18.47 -24.96 -11.89
N ALA A 15 19.10 -23.95 -11.30
CA ALA A 15 19.63 -24.02 -9.94
C ALA A 15 18.52 -24.16 -8.89
N ILE A 16 17.40 -23.44 -9.04
CA ILE A 16 16.22 -23.58 -8.17
C ILE A 16 15.65 -25.00 -8.26
N THR A 17 15.47 -25.56 -9.46
CA THR A 17 14.94 -26.94 -9.61
C THR A 17 15.84 -27.99 -8.97
N ARG A 18 17.17 -27.78 -8.96
CA ARG A 18 18.10 -28.67 -8.24
C ARG A 18 17.91 -28.59 -6.73
N GLN A 19 17.65 -27.40 -6.19
CA GLN A 19 17.46 -27.17 -4.76
C GLN A 19 16.06 -27.55 -4.28
N LEU A 20 15.03 -27.38 -5.12
CA LEU A 20 13.63 -27.71 -4.83
C LEU A 20 13.06 -28.65 -5.91
N PRO A 21 13.34 -29.96 -5.81
CA PRO A 21 12.78 -30.94 -6.74
C PRO A 21 11.25 -30.92 -6.69
N GLY A 22 10.60 -30.80 -7.86
CA GLY A 22 9.14 -30.72 -7.97
C GLY A 22 8.54 -29.32 -7.89
N ALA A 23 9.37 -28.27 -7.79
CA ALA A 23 8.92 -26.90 -7.92
C ALA A 23 8.32 -26.62 -9.32
N SER A 24 7.16 -25.95 -9.34
CA SER A 24 6.52 -25.50 -10.59
C SER A 24 7.06 -24.13 -10.97
N LEU A 25 7.93 -24.10 -11.98
CA LEU A 25 8.51 -22.88 -12.55
C LEU A 25 7.90 -22.60 -13.92
N GLY A 26 7.68 -21.32 -14.21
CA GLY A 26 7.29 -20.82 -15.53
C GLY A 26 8.02 -19.53 -15.85
N PHE A 27 7.91 -19.09 -17.08
CA PHE A 27 8.38 -17.78 -17.50
C PHE A 27 7.20 -16.97 -18.01
N ARG A 28 7.21 -15.67 -17.75
CA ARG A 28 6.25 -14.74 -18.37
C ARG A 28 6.96 -13.46 -18.76
N GLU A 29 6.33 -12.72 -19.67
CA GLU A 29 6.76 -11.37 -19.97
C GLU A 29 6.64 -10.50 -18.72
N SER A 30 7.68 -9.73 -18.48
CA SER A 30 7.79 -8.83 -17.36
C SER A 30 6.87 -7.63 -17.57
N ASP A 31 5.99 -7.41 -16.62
CA ASP A 31 5.32 -6.11 -16.42
C ASP A 31 6.18 -5.16 -15.55
N TYR A 32 7.39 -5.58 -15.13
CA TYR A 32 8.37 -4.72 -14.45
C TYR A 32 9.06 -3.73 -15.40
N GLY A 33 8.73 -2.43 -15.30
CA GLY A 33 9.47 -1.32 -15.88
C GLY A 33 9.29 -1.12 -17.39
N THR A 34 9.92 -0.08 -17.96
CA THR A 34 9.84 0.25 -19.41
C THR A 34 10.70 -0.66 -20.30
N ASP A 35 11.54 -1.50 -19.70
CA ASP A 35 12.38 -2.48 -20.41
C ASP A 35 11.73 -3.87 -20.33
N ALA A 36 10.84 -4.17 -21.28
CA ALA A 36 10.13 -5.46 -21.36
C ALA A 36 11.10 -6.66 -21.26
N GLY A 37 11.16 -7.23 -20.07
CA GLY A 37 11.98 -8.37 -19.67
C GLY A 37 11.19 -9.69 -19.69
N GLU A 38 11.84 -10.80 -19.34
CA GLU A 38 11.16 -12.05 -18.97
C GLU A 38 11.40 -12.25 -17.47
N VAL A 39 10.36 -12.61 -16.70
CA VAL A 39 10.49 -12.95 -15.28
C VAL A 39 10.25 -14.43 -15.05
N LEU A 40 10.89 -14.97 -14.02
CA LEU A 40 10.70 -16.35 -13.61
C LEU A 40 9.58 -16.42 -12.56
N VAL A 41 8.51 -17.14 -12.86
CA VAL A 41 7.37 -17.34 -11.97
C VAL A 41 7.54 -18.67 -11.23
N PHE A 42 7.57 -18.60 -9.91
CA PHE A 42 7.55 -19.75 -9.02
C PHE A 42 6.16 -19.90 -8.41
N ARG A 43 5.50 -21.04 -8.62
CA ARG A 43 4.21 -21.32 -7.96
C ARG A 43 4.46 -21.93 -6.59
N VAL A 44 3.97 -21.26 -5.55
CA VAL A 44 4.00 -21.76 -4.16
C VAL A 44 2.82 -22.69 -3.92
N GLY A 45 1.65 -22.33 -4.46
CA GLY A 45 0.41 -23.12 -4.41
C GLY A 45 -0.65 -22.54 -5.35
N PRO A 46 -1.92 -22.95 -5.22
CA PRO A 46 -2.98 -22.58 -6.18
C PRO A 46 -3.30 -21.09 -6.20
N ALA A 47 -3.08 -20.39 -5.07
CA ALA A 47 -3.39 -18.98 -4.90
C ALA A 47 -2.13 -18.14 -4.61
N ARG A 48 -0.91 -18.67 -4.82
CA ARG A 48 0.32 -17.92 -4.55
C ARG A 48 1.43 -18.17 -5.55
N THR A 49 2.04 -17.08 -5.97
CA THR A 49 3.23 -17.09 -6.82
C THR A 49 4.31 -16.16 -6.26
N ILE A 50 5.55 -16.44 -6.62
CA ILE A 50 6.69 -15.56 -6.36
C ILE A 50 7.40 -15.35 -7.70
N GLU A 51 7.52 -14.11 -8.13
CA GLU A 51 8.25 -13.72 -9.34
C GLU A 51 9.69 -13.36 -8.98
N LEU A 52 10.64 -13.92 -9.71
CA LEU A 52 12.05 -13.54 -9.66
C LEU A 52 12.39 -12.72 -10.90
N LEU A 53 12.94 -11.55 -10.65
CA LEU A 53 13.31 -10.57 -11.66
C LEU A 53 14.69 -9.99 -11.38
N ALA A 54 15.30 -9.45 -12.44
CA ALA A 54 16.59 -8.80 -12.39
C ALA A 54 16.55 -7.52 -13.22
N ASP A 55 17.24 -6.49 -12.73
CA ASP A 55 17.53 -5.27 -13.48
C ASP A 55 19.03 -4.95 -13.40
N SER A 56 19.41 -3.76 -13.87
CA SER A 56 20.80 -3.29 -13.82
C SER A 56 21.37 -3.13 -12.40
N THR A 57 20.51 -3.04 -11.38
CA THR A 57 20.84 -2.79 -9.99
C THR A 57 20.92 -4.07 -9.16
N GLY A 58 20.15 -5.11 -9.49
CA GLY A 58 20.19 -6.36 -8.76
C GLY A 58 19.02 -7.31 -9.02
N TRP A 59 18.87 -8.25 -8.09
CA TRP A 59 17.84 -9.29 -8.13
C TRP A 59 16.78 -9.08 -7.07
N PHE A 60 15.52 -9.33 -7.44
CA PHE A 60 14.36 -9.10 -6.58
C PHE A 60 13.37 -10.26 -6.64
N ALA A 61 12.76 -10.57 -5.50
CA ALA A 61 11.65 -11.51 -5.41
C ALA A 61 10.37 -10.75 -5.07
N ALA A 62 9.37 -10.83 -5.94
CA ALA A 62 8.06 -10.23 -5.74
C ALA A 62 7.04 -11.30 -5.39
N ILE A 63 6.30 -11.09 -4.30
CA ILE A 63 5.32 -12.06 -3.80
C ILE A 63 3.93 -11.60 -4.22
N GLY A 64 3.15 -12.50 -4.82
CA GLY A 64 1.78 -12.25 -5.24
C GLY A 64 0.80 -13.28 -4.70
N ASP A 65 -0.36 -12.78 -4.28
CA ASP A 65 -1.55 -13.60 -4.03
C ASP A 65 -2.39 -13.62 -5.32
N GLY A 66 -2.69 -14.82 -5.85
CA GLY A 66 -3.37 -15.05 -7.12
C GLY A 66 -2.58 -15.89 -8.13
N PRO A 67 -3.24 -16.48 -9.15
CA PRO A 67 -2.61 -17.33 -10.15
C PRO A 67 -1.77 -16.54 -11.17
N GLN A 68 -1.99 -15.22 -11.30
CA GLN A 68 -1.17 -14.29 -12.08
C GLN A 68 -1.20 -12.89 -11.45
N LEU A 69 -0.04 -12.25 -11.36
CA LEU A 69 0.19 -10.90 -10.80
C LEU A 69 -0.22 -9.77 -11.77
N THR A 70 -1.22 -9.97 -12.62
CA THR A 70 -1.47 -9.11 -13.80
C THR A 70 -2.15 -7.77 -13.50
N SER A 71 -2.53 -7.47 -12.25
CA SER A 71 -3.33 -6.28 -11.91
C SER A 71 -2.71 -5.33 -10.88
N ILE A 72 -1.49 -5.58 -10.39
CA ILE A 72 -0.84 -4.70 -9.40
C ILE A 72 0.29 -3.90 -10.07
N ALA A 73 0.20 -2.57 -10.03
CA ALA A 73 1.27 -1.68 -10.47
C ALA A 73 2.56 -1.91 -9.66
N LEU A 74 3.69 -1.80 -10.34
CA LEU A 74 4.98 -2.32 -9.87
C LEU A 74 5.53 -1.68 -8.60
N ALA A 75 5.23 -0.41 -8.40
CA ALA A 75 5.66 0.35 -7.22
C ALA A 75 5.01 -0.17 -5.94
N ASP A 76 3.91 -0.91 -6.07
CA ASP A 76 3.07 -1.38 -4.96
C ASP A 76 3.30 -2.85 -4.62
N ARG A 77 4.07 -3.59 -5.44
CA ARG A 77 4.47 -4.97 -5.13
C ARG A 77 5.58 -4.97 -4.07
N ARG A 78 5.44 -5.80 -3.03
CA ARG A 78 6.54 -6.08 -2.07
C ARG A 78 7.66 -6.86 -2.77
N ALA A 79 8.55 -6.14 -3.46
CA ALA A 79 9.78 -6.69 -4.01
C ALA A 79 10.86 -6.74 -2.92
N GLU A 80 11.22 -7.95 -2.49
CA GLU A 80 12.35 -8.16 -1.59
C GLU A 80 13.64 -8.21 -2.41
N ALA A 81 14.53 -7.24 -2.21
CA ALA A 81 15.87 -7.29 -2.80
C ALA A 81 16.65 -8.49 -2.23
N LEU A 82 17.19 -9.34 -3.09
CA LEU A 82 17.95 -10.53 -2.67
C LEU A 82 19.34 -10.18 -2.11
N GLY A 83 19.78 -8.92 -2.21
CA GLY A 83 21.06 -8.45 -1.68
C GLY A 83 22.26 -8.75 -2.59
N PHE A 84 21.99 -9.09 -3.85
CA PHE A 84 22.97 -9.41 -4.88
C PHE A 84 22.89 -8.41 -6.03
N GLY A 85 24.04 -7.96 -6.53
CA GLY A 85 24.11 -7.19 -7.77
C GLY A 85 23.81 -8.06 -8.99
N ALA A 86 23.58 -7.43 -10.14
CA ALA A 86 23.21 -8.11 -11.40
C ALA A 86 24.19 -9.23 -11.82
N SER A 87 25.47 -9.14 -11.42
CA SER A 87 26.52 -10.10 -11.76
C SER A 87 26.62 -11.34 -10.85
N ALA A 88 25.72 -11.50 -9.87
CA ALA A 88 25.76 -12.66 -8.97
C ALA A 88 25.58 -14.00 -9.70
N SER A 89 26.18 -15.05 -9.13
CA SER A 89 26.14 -16.37 -9.74
C SER A 89 24.73 -16.97 -9.65
N PRO A 90 24.33 -17.82 -10.61
CA PRO A 90 23.01 -18.43 -10.59
C PRO A 90 22.68 -19.22 -9.31
N ASP A 91 23.68 -19.88 -8.72
CA ASP A 91 23.50 -20.66 -7.49
C ASP A 91 23.31 -19.77 -6.25
N GLU A 92 23.96 -18.60 -6.18
CA GLU A 92 23.75 -17.62 -5.09
C GLU A 92 22.35 -17.03 -5.14
N VAL A 93 21.92 -16.60 -6.33
CA VAL A 93 20.58 -16.06 -6.55
C VAL A 93 19.52 -17.12 -6.23
N ALA A 94 19.72 -18.37 -6.69
CA ALA A 94 18.82 -19.46 -6.40
C ALA A 94 18.73 -19.77 -4.90
N ALA A 95 19.85 -19.81 -4.18
CA ALA A 95 19.85 -20.06 -2.73
C ALA A 95 19.12 -18.95 -1.96
N ALA A 96 19.33 -17.69 -2.35
CA ALA A 96 18.64 -16.55 -1.77
C ALA A 96 17.13 -16.62 -2.02
N PHE A 97 16.74 -16.91 -3.26
CA PHE A 97 15.34 -17.07 -3.66
C PHE A 97 14.66 -18.24 -2.92
N VAL A 98 15.31 -19.40 -2.80
CA VAL A 98 14.81 -20.53 -2.01
C VAL A 98 14.64 -20.14 -0.53
N GLY A 99 15.49 -19.25 -0.02
CA GLY A 99 15.32 -18.63 1.30
C GLY A 99 14.02 -17.82 1.44
N VAL A 100 13.66 -17.03 0.41
CA VAL A 100 12.39 -16.30 0.34
C VAL A 100 11.21 -17.28 0.32
N VAL A 101 11.26 -18.28 -0.57
CA VAL A 101 10.23 -19.34 -0.68
C VAL A 101 10.02 -20.02 0.67
N ARG A 102 11.11 -20.41 1.35
CA ARG A 102 11.03 -21.07 2.66
C ARG A 102 10.33 -20.18 3.70
N ARG A 103 10.68 -18.90 3.78
CA ARG A 103 10.02 -17.98 4.73
C ARG A 103 8.53 -17.84 4.44
N GLN A 104 8.15 -17.78 3.16
CA GLN A 104 6.75 -17.65 2.78
C GLN A 104 5.94 -18.91 3.12
N VAL A 105 6.50 -20.09 2.84
CA VAL A 105 5.86 -21.37 3.21
C VAL A 105 5.82 -21.57 4.73
N GLN A 106 6.82 -21.07 5.48
CA GLN A 106 6.80 -21.11 6.94
C GLN A 106 5.75 -20.16 7.54
N ALA A 107 5.55 -19.00 6.93
CA ALA A 107 4.55 -18.02 7.36
C ALA A 107 3.12 -18.53 7.13
N ASP A 108 2.88 -19.24 6.02
CA ASP A 108 1.62 -19.90 5.74
C ASP A 108 1.79 -21.21 4.97
N PRO A 109 1.89 -22.34 5.69
CA PRO A 109 1.99 -23.66 5.07
C PRO A 109 0.71 -24.07 4.31
N GLY A 110 -0.45 -23.50 4.63
CA GLY A 110 -1.73 -23.85 4.04
C GLY A 110 -1.89 -23.32 2.62
N ALA A 111 -1.18 -22.24 2.29
CA ALA A 111 -1.12 -21.68 0.93
C ALA A 111 -0.13 -22.39 0.00
N ALA A 112 0.64 -23.36 0.51
CA ALA A 112 1.69 -24.04 -0.23
C ALA A 112 1.29 -25.46 -0.65
N ASP A 113 1.73 -25.90 -1.83
CA ASP A 113 1.53 -27.27 -2.28
C ASP A 113 2.24 -28.26 -1.34
N SER A 114 1.59 -29.38 -1.00
CA SER A 114 2.13 -30.33 -0.01
C SER A 114 3.48 -30.94 -0.42
N GLY A 115 3.72 -31.07 -1.73
CA GLY A 115 5.01 -31.50 -2.27
C GLY A 115 6.13 -30.48 -2.01
N LEU A 116 5.81 -29.18 -2.12
CA LEU A 116 6.75 -28.10 -1.83
C LEU A 116 7.09 -28.02 -0.33
N VAL A 117 6.09 -28.14 0.54
CA VAL A 117 6.30 -28.21 2.00
C VAL A 117 7.24 -29.36 2.36
N THR A 118 7.03 -30.52 1.75
CA THR A 118 7.88 -31.71 1.97
C THR A 118 9.30 -31.49 1.46
N ALA A 119 9.46 -30.93 0.26
CA ALA A 119 10.78 -30.62 -0.30
C ALA A 119 11.56 -29.61 0.55
N LEU A 120 10.88 -28.59 1.09
CA LEU A 120 11.50 -27.58 1.96
C LEU A 120 11.94 -28.14 3.32
N ALA A 121 11.24 -29.16 3.83
CA ALA A 121 11.61 -29.86 5.05
C ALA A 121 12.84 -30.76 4.87
N MET A 122 13.04 -31.30 3.66
CA MET A 122 14.18 -32.18 3.32
C MET A 122 15.44 -31.41 2.90
N THR A 123 15.32 -30.11 2.62
CA THR A 123 16.44 -29.26 2.18
C THR A 123 17.01 -28.49 3.37
N PRO A 124 18.30 -28.64 3.69
CA PRO A 124 18.90 -27.88 4.78
C PRO A 124 18.85 -26.38 4.50
N SER A 125 18.57 -25.60 5.54
CA SER A 125 18.66 -24.14 5.47
C SER A 125 20.12 -23.73 5.47
N PHE A 126 20.74 -23.64 4.30
CA PHE A 126 21.94 -22.83 4.16
C PHE A 126 21.50 -21.37 4.24
N ALA A 127 21.68 -20.73 5.39
CA ALA A 127 21.60 -19.28 5.45
C ALA A 127 22.76 -18.76 4.59
N PRO A 128 22.51 -18.07 3.47
CA PRO A 128 23.60 -17.39 2.79
C PRO A 128 24.21 -16.42 3.80
N THR A 129 25.53 -16.49 4.00
CA THR A 129 26.26 -15.44 4.69
C THR A 129 25.90 -14.13 4.02
N GLN A 130 25.16 -13.26 4.70
CA GLN A 130 24.77 -11.98 4.11
C GLN A 130 26.05 -11.28 3.63
N PRO A 131 26.14 -10.87 2.35
CA PRO A 131 27.27 -10.09 1.89
C PRO A 131 27.32 -8.82 2.74
N THR A 132 28.47 -8.58 3.38
CA THR A 132 28.71 -7.37 4.17
C THR A 132 28.93 -6.21 3.21
N TRP A 133 27.86 -5.68 2.64
CA TRP A 133 27.94 -4.43 1.89
C TRP A 133 28.27 -3.31 2.86
N PRO A 134 29.26 -2.44 2.56
CA PRO A 134 29.47 -1.24 3.35
C PRO A 134 28.18 -0.42 3.29
N SER A 135 27.58 -0.16 4.45
CA SER A 135 26.38 0.67 4.52
C SER A 135 26.65 2.01 3.82
N PRO A 136 25.70 2.57 3.04
CA PRO A 136 25.88 3.90 2.47
C PRO A 136 26.20 4.90 3.58
N PRO A 137 27.09 5.88 3.34
CA PRO A 137 27.49 6.84 4.36
C PRO A 137 26.26 7.55 4.90
N ARG A 138 25.94 7.32 6.18
CA ARG A 138 24.83 8.01 6.85
C ARG A 138 25.07 9.52 6.73
N PRO A 139 24.09 10.33 6.27
CA PRO A 139 24.24 11.77 6.31
C PRO A 139 24.46 12.18 7.77
N ARG A 140 25.58 12.88 8.04
CA ARG A 140 25.90 13.40 9.37
C ARG A 140 24.77 14.35 9.77
N ARG A 141 23.86 13.89 10.62
CA ARG A 141 22.89 14.76 11.28
C ARG A 141 23.69 15.74 12.14
N SER A 142 23.87 16.96 11.64
CA SER A 142 24.32 18.09 12.45
C SER A 142 23.33 18.24 13.60
N PHE A 143 23.78 17.93 14.81
CA PHE A 143 23.02 18.07 16.04
C PHE A 143 22.78 19.57 16.29
N VAL A 144 21.72 20.13 15.71
CA VAL A 144 21.19 21.43 16.13
C VAL A 144 20.28 21.14 17.31
N ILE A 145 20.84 21.28 18.52
CA ILE A 145 20.09 21.16 19.78
C ILE A 145 19.17 22.40 19.86
N THR A 146 17.89 22.24 19.53
CA THR A 146 16.88 23.25 19.85
C THR A 146 16.54 23.16 21.34
N LEU A 147 16.86 24.24 22.08
CA LEU A 147 16.65 24.48 23.52
C LEU A 147 15.17 24.57 23.95
N ALA A 148 14.27 23.74 23.42
CA ALA A 148 12.84 23.82 23.73
C ALA A 148 12.37 22.94 24.90
N SER A 149 13.21 22.02 25.41
CA SER A 149 12.75 20.93 26.29
C SER A 149 12.97 21.13 27.80
N VAL A 150 13.51 22.28 28.25
CA VAL A 150 13.85 22.47 29.68
C VAL A 150 12.75 23.20 30.47
N VAL A 151 11.79 23.85 29.82
CA VAL A 151 10.76 24.66 30.52
C VAL A 151 9.66 23.80 31.17
N ALA A 152 9.42 22.57 30.70
CA ALA A 152 8.34 21.72 31.21
C ALA A 152 8.64 21.06 32.58
N ALA A 153 9.91 20.99 33.00
CA ALA A 153 10.29 20.26 34.22
C ALA A 153 10.34 21.12 35.50
N VAL A 154 10.20 22.46 35.41
CA VAL A 154 10.33 23.36 36.57
C VAL A 154 8.98 23.74 37.21
N LEU A 155 7.84 23.53 36.54
CA LEU A 155 6.53 23.94 37.05
C LEU A 155 5.79 22.88 37.90
N LEU A 156 6.36 21.69 38.10
CA LEU A 156 5.76 20.63 38.93
C LEU A 156 6.28 20.57 40.38
N ALA A 157 7.15 21.50 40.80
CA ALA A 157 7.81 21.44 42.12
C ALA A 157 7.48 22.58 43.11
N ALA A 158 6.48 23.44 42.85
CA ALA A 158 6.18 24.61 43.69
C ALA A 158 4.68 24.77 44.06
N GLY A 159 4.01 23.68 44.43
CA GLY A 159 2.59 23.70 44.82
C GLY A 159 2.29 23.19 46.24
N LEU A 160 3.29 23.13 47.13
CA LEU A 160 3.11 22.68 48.52
C LEU A 160 3.51 23.79 49.51
N ALA A 161 2.61 24.75 49.77
CA ALA A 161 2.52 25.48 51.05
C ALA A 161 1.35 26.48 51.04
N GLY A 162 0.49 26.42 52.06
CA GLY A 162 -0.30 27.56 52.52
C GLY A 162 -1.81 27.46 52.29
N GLY A 163 -2.51 26.88 53.28
CA GLY A 163 -3.98 26.87 53.35
C GLY A 163 -4.58 28.19 53.86
N PHE A 164 -5.91 28.30 53.75
CA PHE A 164 -6.76 29.09 54.65
C PHE A 164 -8.16 28.47 54.70
N ALA A 165 -8.78 28.63 55.87
CA ALA A 165 -9.80 27.76 56.45
C ALA A 165 -11.25 28.24 56.26
N TRP A 166 -12.16 27.28 56.42
CA TRP A 166 -13.51 27.35 57.02
C TRP A 166 -14.65 28.13 56.33
N GLY A 167 -15.82 27.50 56.32
CA GLY A 167 -17.11 28.19 56.24
C GLY A 167 -18.25 27.36 55.68
N ALA A 168 -18.94 26.62 56.54
CA ALA A 168 -20.15 25.86 56.23
C ALA A 168 -21.35 26.75 55.88
N ALA A 169 -22.26 26.29 55.02
CA ALA A 169 -23.71 26.34 55.24
C ALA A 169 -24.47 25.62 54.11
N SER A 170 -25.53 24.94 54.53
CA SER A 170 -26.47 24.06 53.85
C SER A 170 -27.53 24.78 52.98
N HIS A 171 -28.45 23.96 52.44
CA HIS A 171 -29.71 24.25 51.71
C HIS A 171 -29.51 24.42 50.21
N GLY A 172 -30.23 23.77 49.29
CA GLY A 172 -31.44 22.96 49.37
C GLY A 172 -32.17 23.11 48.02
N SER A 173 -32.79 22.01 47.57
CA SER A 173 -33.95 21.97 46.67
C SER A 173 -33.78 22.19 45.15
N THR A 174 -34.02 21.09 44.42
CA THR A 174 -34.98 20.91 43.32
C THR A 174 -35.34 22.10 42.41
N SER A 175 -35.32 21.87 41.09
CA SER A 175 -36.49 22.01 40.19
C SER A 175 -36.15 21.66 38.74
N SER A 176 -37.04 20.89 38.14
CA SER A 176 -37.16 20.52 36.72
C SER A 176 -37.45 21.71 35.79
N ALA A 177 -37.11 21.58 34.50
CA ALA A 177 -37.94 21.94 33.33
C ALA A 177 -37.10 21.78 32.04
N ALA A 178 -37.54 20.94 31.09
CA ALA A 178 -38.05 21.32 29.76
C ALA A 178 -37.07 22.22 28.96
N GLY A 179 -36.44 21.76 27.89
CA GLY A 179 -37.05 21.23 26.66
C GLY A 179 -37.00 22.32 25.60
N ASN A 180 -36.29 22.11 24.48
CA ASN A 180 -36.78 22.56 23.18
C ASN A 180 -36.00 21.90 22.03
N SER A 181 -36.76 21.21 21.18
CA SER A 181 -36.36 20.79 19.85
C SER A 181 -36.34 22.01 18.93
N SER A 182 -35.36 22.10 18.03
CA SER A 182 -35.51 22.87 16.80
C SER A 182 -34.64 22.22 15.74
N GLY A 183 -35.29 21.49 14.85
CA GLY A 183 -34.71 21.08 13.59
C GLY A 183 -34.51 22.29 12.68
N SER A 184 -33.51 22.18 11.83
CA SER A 184 -33.41 22.94 10.59
C SER A 184 -32.63 22.07 9.61
N SER A 185 -33.33 21.54 8.61
CA SER A 185 -32.71 21.19 7.34
C SER A 185 -32.06 22.44 6.75
N PRO A 186 -31.10 22.25 5.85
CA PRO A 186 -31.40 22.60 4.47
C PRO A 186 -31.05 21.47 3.51
N GLY A 187 -31.96 21.21 2.58
CA GLY A 187 -31.53 20.75 1.27
C GLY A 187 -30.92 21.93 0.53
N ASN A 188 -29.82 21.71 -0.17
CA ASN A 188 -29.49 22.45 -1.38
C ASN A 188 -28.49 21.63 -2.20
N GLY A 189 -28.97 21.07 -3.31
CA GLY A 189 -28.09 20.77 -4.43
C GLY A 189 -27.64 22.10 -5.04
N SER A 190 -26.36 22.23 -5.32
CA SER A 190 -25.81 23.21 -6.26
C SER A 190 -24.42 22.74 -6.65
N ASP A 191 -24.35 22.32 -7.91
CA ASP A 191 -23.13 22.17 -8.69
C ASP A 191 -22.29 23.45 -8.65
N SER A 192 -20.98 23.30 -8.51
CA SER A 192 -19.91 24.25 -8.86
C SER A 192 -18.63 23.42 -8.74
N SER A 193 -18.04 22.83 -9.80
CA SER A 193 -17.70 23.39 -11.10
C SER A 193 -17.15 24.81 -10.97
N GLY A 194 -15.88 24.91 -10.56
CA GLY A 194 -15.19 26.20 -10.60
C GLY A 194 -14.04 26.36 -9.63
N ASP A 195 -13.11 25.41 -9.55
CA ASP A 195 -11.73 25.74 -9.22
C ASP A 195 -10.87 25.24 -10.35
N GLY A 196 -10.38 26.18 -11.17
CA GLY A 196 -9.35 25.89 -12.14
C GLY A 196 -8.14 25.37 -11.36
N PHE A 197 -7.90 24.07 -11.45
CA PHE A 197 -6.73 23.44 -10.87
C PHE A 197 -5.49 23.88 -11.64
N THR A 198 -4.96 25.05 -11.28
CA THR A 198 -3.62 25.45 -11.68
C THR A 198 -2.64 24.83 -10.70
N GLY A 199 -2.22 23.60 -10.98
CA GLY A 199 -1.14 22.93 -10.25
C GLY A 199 -1.52 21.56 -9.69
N THR A 200 -0.50 20.85 -9.22
CA THR A 200 -0.62 19.53 -8.58
C THR A 200 -0.92 19.70 -7.10
N THR A 201 -1.84 18.92 -6.54
CA THR A 201 -2.23 18.87 -5.12
C THR A 201 -1.90 17.51 -4.52
N PRO A 202 -1.53 17.41 -3.23
CA PRO A 202 -1.32 16.11 -2.61
C PRO A 202 -2.54 15.18 -2.72
N VAL A 203 -2.35 13.87 -2.82
CA VAL A 203 -3.42 12.85 -2.77
C VAL A 203 -4.31 13.08 -1.55
N THR A 204 -3.71 13.43 -0.41
CA THR A 204 -4.43 13.72 0.84
C THR A 204 -5.33 14.95 0.81
N SER A 205 -5.27 15.73 -0.26
CA SER A 205 -6.13 16.90 -0.48
C SER A 205 -7.27 16.62 -1.47
N LEU A 206 -7.30 15.42 -2.07
CA LEU A 206 -8.39 15.00 -2.93
C LEU A 206 -9.69 14.86 -2.14
N LYS A 207 -10.79 15.14 -2.84
CA LYS A 207 -12.15 15.02 -2.31
C LYS A 207 -12.98 14.16 -3.24
N VAL A 208 -14.01 13.53 -2.68
CA VAL A 208 -15.02 12.82 -3.47
C VAL A 208 -15.57 13.74 -4.57
N GLY A 209 -15.60 13.25 -5.81
CA GLY A 209 -15.96 13.97 -7.02
C GLY A 209 -14.81 14.76 -7.67
N ASN A 210 -13.57 14.60 -7.20
CA ASN A 210 -12.41 15.12 -7.93
C ASN A 210 -12.04 14.18 -9.07
N CYS A 211 -12.00 14.74 -10.28
CA CYS A 211 -11.60 14.05 -11.50
C CYS A 211 -10.13 14.36 -11.80
N PHE A 212 -9.40 13.43 -12.41
CA PHE A 212 -7.99 13.57 -12.77
C PHE A 212 -7.61 12.57 -13.85
N ASP A 213 -6.42 12.74 -14.45
CA ASP A 213 -5.84 11.73 -15.33
C ASP A 213 -4.95 10.79 -14.48
N SER A 214 -5.14 9.48 -14.58
CA SER A 214 -4.38 8.46 -13.82
C SER A 214 -2.89 8.55 -14.14
N ALA A 215 -2.54 8.99 -15.36
CA ALA A 215 -1.18 9.32 -15.77
C ALA A 215 -0.48 10.33 -14.84
N ASP A 216 -1.22 11.26 -14.23
CA ASP A 216 -0.67 12.19 -13.23
C ASP A 216 -0.37 11.51 -11.88
N ALA A 217 -0.92 10.32 -11.62
CA ALA A 217 -0.61 9.47 -10.47
C ALA A 217 0.62 8.57 -10.71
N ILE A 218 1.03 8.35 -11.97
CA ILE A 218 2.11 7.42 -12.34
C ILE A 218 3.52 7.98 -12.02
N ASP A 219 3.64 9.29 -11.79
CA ASP A 219 4.92 9.99 -11.74
C ASP A 219 5.45 10.26 -10.31
N SER A 220 5.37 9.27 -9.40
CA SER A 220 6.09 9.21 -8.10
C SER A 220 5.92 10.39 -7.11
N SER A 221 5.13 11.39 -7.46
CA SER A 221 4.80 12.48 -6.59
C SER A 221 3.47 12.11 -5.97
N ASP A 222 3.34 12.15 -4.65
CA ASP A 222 2.06 12.07 -3.94
C ASP A 222 1.11 13.22 -4.34
N LYS A 223 1.23 13.78 -5.56
CA LYS A 223 0.56 14.94 -6.08
C LYS A 223 -0.16 14.59 -7.36
N ILE A 224 -1.45 14.83 -7.37
CA ILE A 224 -2.35 14.67 -8.51
C ILE A 224 -2.64 16.05 -9.09
N ARG A 225 -2.92 16.16 -10.38
CA ARG A 225 -3.50 17.38 -10.96
C ARG A 225 -4.98 17.12 -11.21
N PRO A 226 -5.87 17.50 -10.29
CA PRO A 226 -7.29 17.39 -10.57
C PRO A 226 -7.69 18.27 -11.75
N THR A 227 -8.77 17.88 -12.41
CA THR A 227 -9.38 18.57 -13.52
C THR A 227 -10.89 18.63 -13.29
N ALA A 228 -11.57 19.53 -14.00
CA ALA A 228 -13.03 19.53 -13.93
C ALA A 228 -13.56 18.27 -14.63
N CYS A 229 -14.55 17.59 -14.06
CA CYS A 229 -15.13 16.40 -14.68
C CYS A 229 -15.81 16.67 -16.03
N THR A 230 -16.01 17.94 -16.42
CA THR A 230 -16.47 18.34 -17.76
C THR A 230 -15.35 18.39 -18.79
N GLN A 231 -14.10 18.26 -18.35
CA GLN A 231 -12.91 18.05 -19.18
C GLN A 231 -12.62 16.55 -19.30
N SER A 232 -11.77 16.18 -20.25
CA SER A 232 -11.29 14.80 -20.40
C SER A 232 -10.60 14.38 -19.11
N HIS A 233 -10.95 13.22 -18.59
CA HIS A 233 -10.31 12.56 -17.45
C HIS A 233 -10.63 11.06 -17.51
N ASP A 234 -9.76 10.23 -16.94
CA ASP A 234 -9.97 8.78 -16.84
C ASP A 234 -10.17 8.31 -15.38
N SER A 235 -10.09 9.22 -14.41
CA SER A 235 -10.18 8.89 -13.00
C SER A 235 -11.08 9.82 -12.20
N GLU A 236 -11.84 9.28 -11.24
CA GLU A 236 -12.67 10.07 -10.32
C GLU A 236 -12.71 9.48 -8.91
N VAL A 237 -12.41 10.30 -7.90
CA VAL A 237 -12.49 9.89 -6.49
C VAL A 237 -13.95 9.68 -6.09
N PHE A 238 -14.34 8.47 -5.73
CA PHE A 238 -15.71 8.16 -5.33
C PHE A 238 -15.90 8.03 -3.82
N ALA A 239 -14.83 7.73 -3.09
CA ALA A 239 -14.87 7.62 -1.63
C ALA A 239 -13.53 7.98 -0.98
N VAL A 240 -13.61 8.41 0.29
CA VAL A 240 -12.45 8.49 1.19
C VAL A 240 -12.83 7.74 2.44
N VAL A 241 -12.16 6.62 2.71
CA VAL A 241 -12.48 5.70 3.80
C VAL A 241 -11.41 5.76 4.88
N THR A 242 -11.81 5.45 6.11
CA THR A 242 -10.88 5.31 7.24
C THR A 242 -10.68 3.84 7.54
N VAL A 243 -9.47 3.36 7.36
CA VAL A 243 -9.14 1.95 7.62
C VAL A 243 -8.92 1.73 9.11
N PRO A 244 -9.61 0.76 9.74
CA PRO A 244 -9.42 0.45 11.15
C PRO A 244 -8.02 -0.11 11.42
N ASN A 245 -7.54 0.04 12.66
CA ASN A 245 -6.29 -0.62 13.06
C ASN A 245 -6.42 -2.14 12.95
N THR A 246 -5.40 -2.77 12.37
CA THR A 246 -5.32 -4.22 12.26
C THR A 246 -5.07 -4.86 13.63
N THR A 247 -5.72 -5.99 13.90
CA THR A 247 -5.47 -6.81 15.10
C THR A 247 -4.29 -7.77 14.91
N ASP A 248 -3.71 -7.84 13.71
CA ASP A 248 -2.58 -8.69 13.36
C ASP A 248 -1.23 -8.24 13.97
N GLY A 249 -1.24 -7.15 14.75
CA GLY A 249 -0.08 -6.64 15.47
C GLY A 249 0.94 -5.91 14.59
N SER A 250 0.72 -5.84 13.27
CA SER A 250 1.59 -5.09 12.36
C SER A 250 1.39 -3.58 12.49
N GLY A 251 0.18 -3.15 12.90
CA GLY A 251 -0.17 -1.74 12.99
C GLY A 251 0.03 -1.03 11.66
N ARG A 252 -0.26 -1.71 10.53
CA ARG A 252 -0.13 -1.21 9.15
C ARG A 252 -1.43 -1.43 8.38
N LEU A 253 -1.81 -0.48 7.53
CA LEU A 253 -2.88 -0.67 6.55
C LEU A 253 -2.51 -1.80 5.60
N THR A 254 -3.43 -2.74 5.37
CA THR A 254 -3.33 -3.62 4.21
C THR A 254 -4.13 -3.01 3.07
N TYR A 255 -3.62 -3.16 1.85
CA TYR A 255 -4.35 -2.75 0.65
C TYR A 255 -5.73 -3.41 0.61
N ASP A 256 -5.82 -4.72 0.88
CA ASP A 256 -7.07 -5.48 0.90
C ASP A 256 -8.15 -4.89 1.83
N GLN A 257 -7.76 -4.34 2.98
CA GLN A 257 -8.73 -3.70 3.88
C GLN A 257 -9.26 -2.40 3.32
N ALA A 258 -8.40 -1.63 2.66
CA ALA A 258 -8.81 -0.41 2.00
C ALA A 258 -9.69 -0.73 0.78
N ASP A 259 -9.32 -1.75 0.01
CA ASP A 259 -10.06 -2.29 -1.12
C ASP A 259 -11.48 -2.74 -0.73
N GLU A 260 -11.63 -3.58 0.30
CA GLU A 260 -12.94 -4.01 0.80
C GLU A 260 -13.82 -2.83 1.23
N LEU A 261 -13.23 -1.82 1.89
CA LEU A 261 -13.94 -0.62 2.30
C LEU A 261 -14.35 0.24 1.10
N CYS A 262 -13.49 0.33 0.08
CA CYS A 262 -13.76 1.03 -1.18
C CYS A 262 -14.85 0.32 -1.99
N PHE A 263 -14.77 -1.01 -2.13
CA PHE A 263 -15.79 -1.84 -2.77
C PHE A 263 -17.19 -1.59 -2.18
N ALA A 264 -17.29 -1.50 -0.85
CA ALA A 264 -18.56 -1.21 -0.17
C ALA A 264 -19.14 0.19 -0.49
N GLN A 265 -18.31 1.14 -0.94
CA GLN A 265 -18.74 2.49 -1.34
C GLN A 265 -19.01 2.64 -2.84
N PHE A 266 -18.63 1.66 -3.67
CA PHE A 266 -18.71 1.74 -5.13
C PHE A 266 -20.15 1.92 -5.62
N ALA A 267 -21.02 0.93 -5.34
CA ALA A 267 -22.39 0.93 -5.87
C ALA A 267 -23.24 2.13 -5.41
N PRO A 268 -23.15 2.58 -4.14
CA PRO A 268 -23.79 3.83 -3.71
C PRO A 268 -23.36 5.07 -4.49
N TYR A 269 -22.16 5.08 -5.07
CA TYR A 269 -21.63 6.22 -5.81
C TYR A 269 -21.91 6.13 -7.31
N VAL A 270 -21.54 5.02 -7.94
CA VAL A 270 -21.65 4.82 -9.40
C VAL A 270 -23.10 4.62 -9.82
N GLY A 271 -23.92 3.98 -8.98
CA GLY A 271 -25.32 3.69 -9.26
C GLY A 271 -25.58 2.31 -9.85
N ASP A 272 -24.54 1.49 -10.05
CA ASP A 272 -24.65 0.06 -10.37
C ASP A 272 -23.68 -0.78 -9.53
N SER A 273 -23.86 -2.10 -9.50
CA SER A 273 -22.97 -3.03 -8.81
C SER A 273 -21.63 -3.13 -9.55
N TYR A 274 -20.53 -3.33 -8.83
CA TYR A 274 -19.20 -3.49 -9.44
C TYR A 274 -19.16 -4.61 -10.51
N ASN A 275 -19.91 -5.70 -10.30
CA ASN A 275 -19.93 -6.82 -11.24
C ASN A 275 -20.74 -6.55 -12.51
N ASP A 276 -21.64 -5.57 -12.46
CA ASP A 276 -22.52 -5.18 -13.57
C ASP A 276 -22.03 -3.89 -14.26
N SER A 277 -21.18 -3.10 -13.57
CA SER A 277 -20.47 -1.97 -14.14
C SER A 277 -19.35 -2.39 -15.08
N GLY A 278 -19.09 -1.58 -16.10
CA GLY A 278 -17.95 -1.69 -17.02
C GLY A 278 -16.76 -0.83 -16.61
N VAL A 279 -16.67 -0.40 -15.36
CA VAL A 279 -15.58 0.44 -14.83
C VAL A 279 -14.92 -0.24 -13.64
N ASP A 280 -13.62 -0.06 -13.50
CA ASP A 280 -12.85 -0.60 -12.37
C ASP A 280 -12.61 0.48 -11.31
N PHE A 281 -12.06 0.10 -10.17
CA PHE A 281 -11.61 1.05 -9.18
C PHE A 281 -10.30 0.63 -8.54
N ASP A 282 -9.59 1.62 -8.00
CA ASP A 282 -8.35 1.42 -7.25
C ASP A 282 -8.29 2.38 -6.06
N VAL A 283 -7.23 2.28 -5.26
CA VAL A 283 -7.15 2.88 -3.94
C VAL A 283 -5.77 3.46 -3.68
N PHE A 284 -5.71 4.78 -3.43
CA PHE A 284 -4.52 5.36 -2.83
C PHE A 284 -4.48 5.04 -1.34
N THR A 285 -3.40 4.41 -0.93
CA THR A 285 -3.12 4.07 0.46
C THR A 285 -2.06 5.00 1.06
N PRO A 286 -2.11 5.26 2.37
CA PRO A 286 -1.07 6.03 3.03
C PRO A 286 0.25 5.23 3.01
N SER A 287 1.37 5.94 2.83
CA SER A 287 2.69 5.32 2.99
C SER A 287 2.84 4.69 4.37
N SER A 288 3.76 3.72 4.52
CA SER A 288 4.00 3.06 5.81
C SER A 288 4.32 4.06 6.93
N THR A 289 5.10 5.11 6.61
CA THR A 289 5.44 6.16 7.56
C THR A 289 4.23 7.03 7.92
N ALA A 290 3.36 7.37 6.96
CA ALA A 290 2.12 8.10 7.24
C ALA A 290 1.17 7.26 8.10
N PHE A 291 1.07 5.96 7.83
CA PHE A 291 0.28 5.05 8.64
C PHE A 291 0.83 4.90 10.06
N GLU A 292 2.14 4.73 10.24
CA GLU A 292 2.75 4.73 11.58
C GLU A 292 2.52 6.05 12.32
N ALA A 293 2.46 7.18 11.58
CA ALA A 293 2.15 8.50 12.12
C ALA A 293 0.66 8.74 12.43
N GLY A 294 -0.21 7.76 12.15
CA GLY A 294 -1.63 7.81 12.49
C GLY A 294 -2.57 8.10 11.31
N ASP A 295 -2.06 8.25 10.08
CA ASP A 295 -2.92 8.37 8.91
C ASP A 295 -3.62 7.03 8.65
N ARG A 296 -4.94 7.08 8.51
CA ARG A 296 -5.80 5.92 8.26
C ARG A 296 -6.64 6.11 6.99
N SER A 297 -6.36 7.16 6.23
CA SER A 297 -7.18 7.59 5.10
C SER A 297 -6.79 6.81 3.86
N ALA A 298 -7.74 6.15 3.22
CA ALA A 298 -7.58 5.58 1.88
C ALA A 298 -8.53 6.29 0.91
N TYR A 299 -8.05 6.61 -0.29
CA TYR A 299 -8.78 7.38 -1.30
C TYR A 299 -9.14 6.46 -2.45
N CYS A 300 -10.42 6.13 -2.56
CA CYS A 300 -10.95 5.23 -3.58
C CYS A 300 -11.29 6.01 -4.84
N TYR A 301 -10.80 5.58 -5.99
CA TYR A 301 -11.06 6.24 -7.27
C TYR A 301 -11.45 5.23 -8.34
N ILE A 302 -12.35 5.63 -9.24
CA ILE A 302 -12.71 4.87 -10.43
C ILE A 302 -11.58 5.03 -11.45
N GLU A 303 -11.26 3.96 -12.17
CA GLU A 303 -10.37 3.98 -13.34
C GLU A 303 -11.17 3.58 -14.59
N LEU A 304 -10.98 4.34 -15.67
CA LEU A 304 -11.68 4.19 -16.94
C LEU A 304 -10.69 3.83 -18.05
N ASP A 305 -11.00 2.82 -18.85
CA ASP A 305 -10.22 2.50 -20.07
C ASP A 305 -10.26 3.65 -21.08
N ASP A 306 -11.40 4.33 -21.19
CA ASP A 306 -11.63 5.44 -22.11
C ASP A 306 -11.98 6.73 -21.33
N PRO A 307 -11.28 7.85 -21.57
CA PRO A 307 -11.56 9.10 -20.88
C PRO A 307 -12.97 9.64 -21.10
N LEU A 308 -13.58 10.18 -20.05
CA LEU A 308 -14.90 10.80 -20.05
C LEU A 308 -14.83 12.32 -19.87
N LYS A 309 -15.94 12.98 -20.21
CA LYS A 309 -16.17 14.42 -19.98
C LYS A 309 -17.41 14.66 -19.10
N LYS A 310 -17.70 13.70 -18.24
CA LYS A 310 -18.75 13.72 -17.22
C LYS A 310 -18.29 12.91 -16.02
N SER A 311 -18.85 13.20 -14.86
CA SER A 311 -18.66 12.39 -13.65
C SER A 311 -19.30 11.00 -13.81
N VAL A 312 -18.72 9.99 -13.17
CA VAL A 312 -19.24 8.62 -13.06
C VAL A 312 -20.31 8.48 -11.98
N LYS A 313 -20.51 9.52 -11.15
CA LYS A 313 -21.51 9.52 -10.07
C LYS A 313 -22.93 9.33 -10.62
N GLY A 314 -23.60 8.26 -10.18
CA GLY A 314 -24.95 7.91 -10.60
C GLY A 314 -25.08 7.63 -12.10
N SER A 315 -23.97 7.32 -12.77
CA SER A 315 -23.94 7.07 -14.21
C SER A 315 -24.49 5.70 -14.59
N GLY A 316 -24.43 4.72 -13.67
CA GLY A 316 -24.73 3.31 -13.94
C GLY A 316 -23.83 2.71 -15.02
N LEU A 317 -22.64 3.29 -15.20
CA LEU A 317 -21.59 2.74 -16.05
C LEU A 317 -20.99 1.49 -15.42
#